data_AF-A0A2T7P331-F1
#
_entry.id   AF-A0A2T7P331-F1
#
_cell.length_a   1.000
_cell.length_b   1.000
_cell.length_c   1.000
_cell.angle_alpha   90.00
_cell.angle_beta   90.00
_cell.angle_gamma   90.00
#
_symmetry.space_group_name_H-M   'P 1'
#
loop_
_entity.id
_entity.type
_entity.pdbx_description
1 polymer ?
#
loop_
_entity_poly.entity_id
_entity_poly.type
_entity_poly.pdbx_seq_one_letter_code
_entity_poly.pdbx_strand_id
1 'polypeptide(L)'
;MVNSFRENSNSEDFFSIMDHDGDGALEQYELHADFYKKDINGFKETHGISESLEFNMGAFIYYDKLDGNEDGVIDQSAFPFVMKMMDSDGDGEISREENERNIQKIWNGVAKESKSVLNP
;
A
#
# COMPACT_ATOMS: atom_id res chain seq x y z
N MET A 1 13.67 -4.84 -21.54
CA MET A 1 14.23 -5.27 -20.24
C MET A 1 13.11 -5.19 -19.24
N VAL A 2 12.55 -6.34 -18.86
CA VAL A 2 11.56 -6.44 -17.79
C VAL A 2 12.37 -6.49 -16.51
N ASN A 3 12.27 -5.46 -15.65
CA ASN A 3 12.97 -5.47 -14.36
C ASN A 3 12.36 -6.58 -13.51
N SER A 4 13.12 -7.66 -13.38
CA SER A 4 12.89 -8.74 -12.43
C SER A 4 13.06 -8.18 -11.01
N PHE A 5 11.96 -7.83 -10.36
CA PHE A 5 11.94 -7.54 -8.92
C PHE A 5 11.76 -8.82 -8.10
N ARG A 6 12.52 -9.88 -8.41
CA ARG A 6 12.45 -11.11 -7.63
C ARG A 6 13.79 -11.84 -7.54
N GLU A 7 14.84 -11.14 -7.12
CA GLU A 7 16.07 -11.79 -6.64
C GLU A 7 16.66 -11.04 -5.43
N ASN A 8 16.19 -11.40 -4.23
CA ASN A 8 17.06 -11.63 -3.07
C ASN A 8 16.25 -12.16 -1.87
N SER A 9 16.67 -13.32 -1.38
CA SER A 9 16.18 -13.97 -0.17
C SER A 9 16.68 -13.23 1.08
N ASN A 10 15.82 -13.06 2.10
CA ASN A 10 16.02 -12.46 3.44
C ASN A 10 15.64 -10.98 3.68
N SER A 11 14.72 -10.39 2.90
CA SER A 11 13.87 -9.32 3.42
C SER A 11 12.44 -9.84 3.48
N GLU A 12 11.76 -9.70 4.62
CA GLU A 12 10.32 -9.94 4.71
C GLU A 12 9.65 -9.15 3.57
N ASP A 13 8.87 -9.83 2.72
CA ASP A 13 8.09 -9.13 1.69
C ASP A 13 6.94 -8.37 2.36
N PHE A 14 6.34 -7.39 1.67
CA PHE A 14 5.25 -6.58 2.23
C PHE A 14 4.18 -7.44 2.91
N PHE A 15 3.84 -8.58 2.31
CA PHE A 15 2.90 -9.53 2.91
C PHE A 15 3.37 -10.03 4.28
N SER A 16 4.60 -10.54 4.36
CA SER A 16 5.17 -11.07 5.61
C SER A 16 5.37 -10.00 6.68
N ILE A 17 5.56 -8.73 6.30
CA ILE A 17 5.64 -7.61 7.24
C ILE A 17 4.27 -7.31 7.86
N MET A 18 3.21 -7.46 7.06
CA MET A 18 1.84 -7.14 7.44
C MET A 18 1.12 -8.28 8.16
N ASP A 19 1.46 -9.52 7.84
CA ASP A 19 0.94 -10.76 8.46
C ASP A 19 1.54 -10.90 9.87
N HIS A 20 0.88 -10.29 10.84
CA HIS A 20 1.39 -10.10 12.19
C HIS A 20 1.22 -11.35 13.06
N ASP A 21 0.17 -12.12 12.85
CA ASP A 21 -0.05 -13.38 13.56
C ASP A 21 0.53 -14.61 12.83
N GLY A 22 0.94 -14.44 11.57
CA GLY A 22 1.63 -15.46 10.78
C GLY A 22 0.69 -16.54 10.28
N ASP A 23 -0.61 -16.26 10.19
CA ASP A 23 -1.62 -17.22 9.73
C ASP A 23 -1.66 -17.38 8.20
N GLY A 24 -0.96 -16.50 7.47
CA GLY A 24 -0.86 -16.53 6.02
C GLY A 24 -1.98 -15.79 5.29
N ALA A 25 -2.78 -15.01 6.01
CA ALA A 25 -3.77 -14.07 5.50
C ALA A 25 -3.45 -12.65 5.99
N LEU A 26 -3.95 -11.63 5.30
CA LEU A 26 -3.98 -10.27 5.84
C LEU A 26 -5.41 -9.90 6.19
N GLU A 27 -5.66 -9.76 7.48
CA GLU A 27 -6.94 -9.31 8.00
C GLU A 27 -7.05 -7.78 8.06
N GLN A 28 -8.28 -7.29 8.20
CA GLN A 28 -8.52 -5.85 8.28
C GLN A 28 -7.73 -5.18 9.40
N TYR A 29 -7.62 -5.82 10.56
CA TYR A 29 -6.96 -5.23 11.73
C TYR A 29 -5.45 -5.06 11.51
N GLU A 30 -4.84 -5.97 10.74
CA GLU A 30 -3.42 -5.96 10.41
C GLU A 30 -3.10 -4.84 9.41
N LEU A 31 -3.96 -4.65 8.42
CA LEU A 31 -3.80 -3.59 7.42
C LEU A 31 -4.10 -2.20 7.96
N HIS A 32 -5.07 -2.08 8.87
CA HIS A 32 -5.51 -0.78 9.42
C HIS A 32 -4.36 -0.06 10.15
N ALA A 33 -3.47 -0.79 10.83
CA ALA A 33 -2.33 -0.21 11.55
C ALA A 33 -1.35 0.55 10.63
N ASP A 34 -1.30 0.18 9.35
CA ASP A 34 -0.39 0.76 8.37
C ASP A 34 -0.97 1.94 7.59
N PHE A 35 -2.30 2.04 7.48
CA PHE A 35 -2.96 3.21 6.89
C PHE A 35 -2.73 4.47 7.74
N TYR A 36 -2.81 4.35 9.06
CA TYR A 36 -2.52 5.48 9.96
C TYR A 36 -1.09 6.00 9.83
N LYS A 37 -0.13 5.12 9.52
CA LYS A 37 1.27 5.54 9.32
C LYS A 37 1.47 6.31 8.02
N LYS A 38 0.56 6.19 7.03
CA LYS A 38 0.68 6.76 5.68
C LYS A 38 0.10 8.16 5.53
N ASP A 39 -0.67 8.66 6.50
CA ASP A 39 -1.20 10.03 6.49
C ASP A 39 -0.10 11.07 6.76
N ILE A 40 0.29 11.83 5.72
CA ILE A 40 1.49 12.66 5.76
C ILE A 40 1.27 14.03 6.42
N ASN A 41 0.03 14.50 6.60
CA ASN A 41 -0.21 15.76 7.32
C ASN A 41 0.12 15.66 8.83
N GLY A 42 0.35 14.44 9.34
CA GLY A 42 0.93 14.11 10.64
C GLY A 42 2.22 13.27 10.58
N PHE A 43 2.83 13.08 9.40
CA PHE A 43 4.00 12.22 9.21
C PHE A 43 5.21 12.72 10.02
N LYS A 44 5.72 11.84 10.87
CA LYS A 44 7.15 11.78 11.19
C LYS A 44 7.63 10.46 10.61
N GLU A 45 8.45 10.53 9.56
CA GLU A 45 9.23 9.43 8.98
C GLU A 45 8.69 8.01 9.20
N THR A 46 8.12 7.42 8.15
CA THR A 46 7.85 5.98 8.11
C THR A 46 9.15 5.20 8.33
N HIS A 47 9.22 4.53 9.47
CA HIS A 47 10.21 3.49 9.71
C HIS A 47 9.86 2.29 8.83
N GLY A 48 10.81 1.81 8.04
CA GLY A 48 10.85 0.41 7.59
C GLY A 48 10.89 0.16 6.09
N ILE A 49 10.48 1.11 5.25
CA ILE A 49 10.66 1.02 3.79
C ILE A 49 11.60 2.15 3.35
N SER A 50 12.78 1.76 2.87
CA SER A 50 13.79 2.65 2.27
C SER A 50 13.32 3.17 0.90
N GLU A 51 12.09 3.67 0.83
CA GLU A 51 11.46 4.23 -0.35
C GLU A 51 11.77 5.74 -0.43
N SER A 52 11.85 6.28 -1.64
CA SER A 52 12.24 7.68 -1.83
C SER A 52 11.13 8.65 -1.36
N LEU A 53 11.48 9.92 -1.10
CA LEU A 53 10.48 10.94 -0.72
C LEU A 53 9.38 11.06 -1.77
N GLU A 54 9.74 10.95 -3.06
CA GLU A 54 8.81 11.01 -4.19
C GLU A 54 7.87 9.81 -4.21
N PHE A 55 8.37 8.63 -3.83
CA PHE A 55 7.53 7.46 -3.67
C PHE A 55 6.48 7.68 -2.57
N ASN A 56 6.91 8.14 -1.40
CA ASN A 56 6.03 8.43 -0.27
C ASN A 56 4.97 9.50 -0.62
N MET A 57 5.37 10.58 -1.28
CA MET A 57 4.43 11.61 -1.76
C MET A 57 3.42 11.07 -2.77
N GLY A 58 3.87 10.24 -3.72
CA GLY A 58 2.97 9.58 -4.67
C GLY A 58 1.99 8.62 -3.99
N ALA A 59 2.45 7.89 -2.97
CA ALA A 59 1.59 7.00 -2.19
C ALA A 59 0.49 7.78 -1.49
N PHE A 60 0.82 8.91 -0.88
CA PHE A 60 -0.17 9.77 -0.24
C PHE A 60 -1.17 10.37 -1.20
N ILE A 61 -0.72 10.96 -2.31
CA ILE A 61 -1.63 11.49 -3.33
C ILE A 61 -2.58 10.39 -3.85
N TYR A 62 -2.06 9.17 -4.02
CA TYR A 62 -2.87 8.05 -4.47
C TYR A 62 -3.98 7.69 -3.45
N TYR A 63 -3.66 7.63 -2.16
CA TYR A 63 -4.64 7.28 -1.12
C TYR A 63 -5.61 8.43 -0.80
N ASP A 64 -5.16 9.69 -0.81
CA ASP A 64 -5.98 10.91 -0.68
C ASP A 64 -7.00 11.04 -1.84
N LYS A 65 -6.66 10.52 -3.03
CA LYS A 65 -7.63 10.39 -4.12
C LYS A 65 -8.61 9.24 -3.91
N LEU A 66 -8.20 8.18 -3.23
CA LEU A 66 -9.03 6.99 -3.02
C LEU A 66 -10.11 7.21 -1.95
N ASP A 67 -9.87 8.08 -0.95
CA ASP A 67 -10.91 8.43 0.03
C ASP A 67 -12.03 9.31 -0.56
N GLY A 68 -11.76 9.98 -1.68
CA GLY A 68 -12.72 10.75 -2.48
C GLY A 68 -12.84 12.22 -2.09
N ASN A 69 -12.02 12.73 -1.16
CA ASN A 69 -12.03 14.13 -0.74
C ASN A 69 -10.90 14.95 -1.36
N GLU A 70 -9.75 14.34 -1.66
CA GLU A 70 -8.54 15.02 -2.19
C GLU A 70 -8.20 16.29 -1.37
N ASP A 71 -8.31 16.20 -0.04
CA ASP A 71 -8.18 17.33 0.88
C ASP A 71 -6.82 17.37 1.60
N GLY A 72 -5.90 16.48 1.20
CA GLY A 72 -4.59 16.33 1.82
C GLY A 72 -4.65 15.58 3.15
N VAL A 73 -5.65 14.71 3.32
CA VAL A 73 -5.85 13.87 4.49
C VAL A 73 -6.29 12.50 3.97
N ILE A 74 -5.53 11.45 4.28
CA ILE A 74 -5.99 10.09 3.96
C ILE A 74 -7.08 9.70 4.97
N ASP A 75 -8.33 9.68 4.54
CA ASP A 75 -9.44 9.21 5.38
C ASP A 75 -9.52 7.67 5.40
N GLN A 76 -10.10 7.12 6.47
CA GLN A 76 -10.37 5.68 6.59
C GLN A 76 -11.26 5.15 5.46
N SER A 77 -12.04 6.01 4.79
CA SER A 77 -12.87 5.64 3.64
C SER A 77 -12.04 5.11 2.46
N ALA A 78 -10.75 5.40 2.36
CA ALA A 78 -9.84 4.80 1.37
C ALA A 78 -9.66 3.28 1.59
N PHE A 79 -9.75 2.82 2.83
CA PHE A 79 -9.44 1.43 3.21
C PHE A 79 -10.38 0.41 2.57
N PRO A 80 -11.73 0.57 2.61
CA PRO A 80 -12.66 -0.32 1.90
C PRO A 80 -12.37 -0.47 0.40
N PHE A 81 -11.87 0.57 -0.27
CA PHE A 81 -11.51 0.48 -1.69
C PHE A 81 -10.28 -0.39 -1.91
N VAL A 82 -9.30 -0.30 -1.01
CA VAL A 82 -8.09 -1.12 -1.06
C VAL A 82 -8.40 -2.57 -0.75
N MET A 83 -9.19 -2.85 0.29
CA MET A 83 -9.67 -4.21 0.59
C MET A 83 -10.36 -4.82 -0.63
N LYS A 84 -11.35 -4.12 -1.20
CA LYS A 84 -12.08 -4.60 -2.39
C LYS A 84 -11.18 -4.83 -3.62
N MET A 85 -10.04 -4.13 -3.72
CA MET A 85 -9.10 -4.33 -4.82
C MET A 85 -8.23 -5.58 -4.63
N MET A 86 -7.98 -5.95 -3.38
CA MET A 86 -7.07 -6.99 -2.97
C MET A 86 -7.81 -8.30 -2.70
N ASP A 87 -8.84 -8.28 -1.87
CA ASP A 87 -9.77 -9.37 -1.55
C ASP A 87 -10.71 -9.57 -2.74
N SER A 88 -10.39 -10.56 -3.57
CA SER A 88 -11.03 -10.80 -4.87
C SER A 88 -12.19 -11.76 -4.79
N ASP A 89 -12.17 -12.69 -3.84
CA ASP A 89 -13.28 -13.62 -3.60
C ASP A 89 -14.29 -13.11 -2.57
N GLY A 90 -13.94 -12.06 -1.82
CA GLY A 90 -14.84 -11.36 -0.90
C GLY A 90 -15.02 -12.09 0.43
N ASP A 91 -14.06 -12.90 0.84
CA ASP A 91 -14.10 -13.63 2.10
C ASP A 91 -13.74 -12.77 3.32
N GLY A 92 -13.20 -11.57 3.08
CA GLY A 92 -12.82 -10.60 4.11
C GLY A 92 -11.36 -10.67 4.52
N GLU A 93 -10.61 -11.61 3.96
CA GLU A 93 -9.18 -11.82 4.13
C GLU A 93 -8.45 -11.54 2.81
N ILE A 94 -7.15 -11.25 2.86
CA ILE A 94 -6.33 -11.19 1.64
C ILE A 94 -5.31 -12.31 1.73
N SER A 95 -5.54 -13.36 0.96
CA SER A 95 -4.59 -14.46 0.82
C SER A 95 -3.29 -14.00 0.16
N ARG A 96 -2.20 -14.76 0.36
CA ARG A 96 -0.92 -14.52 -0.34
C ARG A 96 -1.10 -14.49 -1.85
N GLU A 97 -1.91 -15.40 -2.40
CA GLU A 97 -2.16 -15.46 -3.83
C GLU A 97 -2.93 -14.24 -4.35
N GLU A 98 -3.90 -13.73 -3.59
CA GLU A 98 -4.59 -12.48 -3.92
C GLU A 98 -3.67 -11.28 -3.86
N ASN A 99 -2.83 -11.20 -2.82
CA ASN A 99 -1.83 -10.17 -2.72
C ASN A 99 -0.89 -10.18 -3.93
N GLU A 100 -0.30 -11.33 -4.28
CA GLU A 100 0.59 -11.44 -5.44
C GLU A 100 -0.09 -11.02 -6.76
N ARG A 101 -1.38 -11.35 -6.93
CA ARG A 101 -2.16 -10.96 -8.12
C ARG A 101 -2.50 -9.48 -8.16
N ASN A 102 -2.83 -8.88 -7.02
CA ASN A 102 -3.53 -7.59 -6.97
C ASN A 102 -2.63 -6.42 -6.55
N ILE A 103 -1.56 -6.65 -5.78
CA ILE A 103 -0.73 -5.56 -5.22
C ILE A 103 -0.14 -4.65 -6.31
N GLN A 104 0.13 -5.20 -7.50
CA GLN A 104 0.65 -4.43 -8.64
C GLN A 104 -0.33 -3.34 -9.11
N LYS A 105 -1.64 -3.49 -8.90
CA LYS A 105 -2.63 -2.45 -9.22
C LYS A 105 -2.41 -1.20 -8.36
N ILE A 106 -2.13 -1.39 -7.08
CA ILE A 106 -1.82 -0.33 -6.13
C ILE A 106 -0.47 0.30 -6.49
N TRP A 107 0.59 -0.51 -6.64
CA TRP A 107 1.92 0.01 -7.00
C TRP A 107 1.92 0.81 -8.30
N ASN A 108 1.15 0.40 -9.31
CA ASN A 108 1.02 1.15 -10.55
C ASN A 108 0.33 2.51 -10.34
N GLY A 109 -0.67 2.58 -9.47
CA GLY A 109 -1.33 3.82 -9.08
C GLY A 109 -0.37 4.76 -8.36
N VAL A 110 0.33 4.26 -7.35
CA VAL A 110 1.34 5.02 -6.61
C VAL A 110 2.45 5.51 -7.54
N ALA A 111 3.02 4.64 -8.37
CA ALA A 111 4.09 5.00 -9.29
C ALA A 111 3.67 6.06 -10.33
N LYS A 112 2.38 6.12 -10.69
CA LYS A 112 1.85 7.19 -11.54
C LYS A 112 1.87 8.53 -10.82
N GLU A 113 1.44 8.58 -9.56
CA GLU A 113 1.45 9.80 -8.75
C GLU A 113 2.88 10.22 -8.35
N SER A 114 3.78 9.28 -8.06
CA SER A 114 5.20 9.62 -7.82
C SER A 114 5.86 10.28 -9.04
N LYS A 115 5.47 9.87 -10.25
CA LYS A 115 5.97 10.49 -11.49
C LYS A 115 5.41 11.89 -11.72
N SER A 116 4.17 12.18 -11.28
CA SER A 116 3.59 13.51 -11.38
C SER A 116 4.25 14.48 -10.39
N VAL A 117 4.70 14.00 -9.22
CA VAL A 117 5.52 14.79 -8.29
C VAL A 117 6.85 15.22 -8.92
N LEU A 118 7.49 14.34 -9.68
CA LEU A 118 8.75 14.62 -10.37
C LEU A 118 8.61 15.51 -11.61
N ASN A 119 7.44 15.50 -12.25
CA ASN A 119 7.15 16.26 -13.47
C ASN A 119 5.78 16.97 -13.35
N PRO A 120 5.69 18.01 -12.50
CA PRO A 120 4.44 18.70 -12.20
C PRO A 120 3.88 19.51 -13.37
#